data_AF-A0AAF0PEF8-F1
#
_entry.id   AF-A0AAF0PEF8-F1
#
_cell.length_a   1.000
_cell.length_b   1.000
_cell.length_c   1.000
_cell.angle_alpha   90.00
_cell.angle_beta   90.00
_cell.angle_gamma   90.00
#
_symmetry.space_group_name_H-M   'P 1'
#
loop_
_entity.id
_entity.type
_entity.pdbx_description
1 polymer ?
#
loop_
_entity_poly.entity_id
_entity_poly.type
_entity_poly.pdbx_seq_one_letter_code
_entity_poly.pdbx_strand_id
1 'polypeptide(L)'
;MASLRDLGLSEYEARAYRSLLNTGPTTAKELSRASDVPMGRIYDVLNSIEQYNLVRSQTASRPKKYVAVEPSTALDRLLEDKKRELEEKADQYESIVDDLADELDAAEPVEEQFWTAAVGPEETKDLLLERLAAADRDIVMVSSHPSPQWDMQAASEEINAQLEDALDRGVSIDLLMTREMVGSMSEEVGRRYRETLQQRDDFDVRTNDDITGSFNIIDGVEVCIQVPNPLSSGEAFAMIDLKDPEFAANVHEEFVPRWDEAESLEF
;
A
#
# COMPACT_ATOMS: atom_id res chain seq x y z
N MET A 1 -5.61 7.14 30.31
CA MET A 1 -5.72 5.77 30.85
C MET A 1 -6.65 4.99 29.94
N ALA A 2 -6.31 3.74 29.62
CA ALA A 2 -7.13 2.89 28.76
C ALA A 2 -8.53 2.63 29.35
N SER A 3 -9.53 2.52 28.48
CA SER A 3 -10.94 2.37 28.83
C SER A 3 -11.60 1.29 27.98
N LEU A 4 -12.63 0.62 28.50
CA LEU A 4 -13.46 -0.31 27.72
C LEU A 4 -14.16 0.39 26.55
N ARG A 5 -14.29 1.72 26.60
CA ARG A 5 -14.81 2.53 25.50
C ARG A 5 -13.87 2.57 24.29
N ASP A 6 -12.57 2.43 24.52
CA ASP A 6 -11.58 2.38 23.45
C ASP A 6 -11.70 1.06 22.66
N LEU A 7 -12.35 0.04 23.26
CA LEU A 7 -12.69 -1.24 22.65
C LEU A 7 -14.16 -1.35 22.22
N GLY A 8 -14.82 -0.20 22.00
CA GLY A 8 -16.15 -0.18 21.36
C GLY A 8 -17.36 -0.22 22.29
N LEU A 9 -17.18 -0.33 23.62
CA LEU A 9 -18.31 -0.23 24.54
C LEU A 9 -18.79 1.21 24.74
N SER A 10 -20.10 1.39 24.83
CA SER A 10 -20.70 2.61 25.35
C SER A 10 -20.41 2.80 26.84
N GLU A 11 -20.64 4.01 27.34
CA GLU A 11 -20.46 4.31 28.76
C GLU A 11 -21.37 3.47 29.67
N TYR A 12 -22.60 3.17 29.22
CA TYR A 12 -23.53 2.38 30.03
C TYR A 12 -23.14 0.92 30.08
N GLU A 13 -22.67 0.36 28.97
CA GLU A 13 -22.16 -1.01 28.88
C GLU A 13 -20.91 -1.20 29.74
N ALA A 14 -19.96 -0.26 29.65
CA ALA A 14 -18.76 -0.29 30.47
C ALA A 14 -19.09 -0.22 31.98
N ARG A 15 -20.04 0.63 32.39
CA ARG A 15 -20.49 0.70 33.79
C ARG A 15 -21.19 -0.58 34.23
N ALA A 16 -22.11 -1.12 33.43
CA ALA A 16 -22.83 -2.34 33.75
C ALA A 16 -21.88 -3.55 33.90
N TYR A 17 -20.94 -3.73 32.98
CA TYR A 17 -19.94 -4.79 33.04
C TYR A 17 -19.04 -4.68 34.29
N ARG A 18 -18.53 -3.47 34.59
CA ARG A 18 -17.74 -3.23 35.81
C ARG A 18 -18.54 -3.50 37.09
N SER A 19 -19.81 -3.10 37.15
CA SER A 19 -20.65 -3.39 38.31
C SER A 19 -20.93 -4.88 38.46
N LEU A 20 -21.07 -5.64 37.36
CA LEU A 20 -21.22 -7.10 37.41
C LEU A 20 -19.98 -7.81 37.97
N LEU A 21 -18.77 -7.34 37.62
CA LEU A 21 -17.52 -7.86 38.19
C LEU A 21 -17.46 -7.68 39.72
N ASN A 22 -17.97 -6.56 40.24
CA ASN A 22 -17.94 -6.25 41.67
C ASN A 22 -19.08 -6.92 42.47
N THR A 23 -20.25 -7.08 41.86
CA THR A 23 -21.47 -7.56 42.56
C THR A 23 -21.72 -9.06 42.40
N GLY A 24 -21.11 -9.70 41.39
CA GLY A 24 -21.37 -11.10 41.05
C GLY A 24 -22.76 -11.32 40.45
N PRO A 25 -23.33 -12.54 40.55
CA PRO A 25 -24.61 -12.87 39.95
C PRO A 25 -25.78 -12.04 40.50
N THR A 26 -26.32 -11.14 39.69
CA THR A 26 -27.34 -10.16 40.11
C THR A 26 -28.48 -10.03 39.09
N THR A 27 -29.61 -9.46 39.51
CA THR A 27 -30.75 -9.20 38.63
C THR A 27 -30.60 -7.86 37.89
N ALA A 28 -31.30 -7.67 36.77
CA ALA A 28 -31.26 -6.38 36.04
C ALA A 28 -31.65 -5.18 36.92
N LYS A 29 -32.61 -5.36 37.84
CA LYS A 29 -33.07 -4.31 38.76
C LYS A 29 -31.98 -3.92 39.77
N GLU A 30 -31.26 -4.91 40.30
CA GLU A 30 -30.15 -4.69 41.22
C GLU A 30 -28.96 -4.08 40.49
N LEU A 31 -28.65 -4.58 39.29
CA LEU A 31 -27.57 -4.03 38.46
C LEU A 31 -27.81 -2.56 38.11
N SER A 32 -29.02 -2.20 37.68
CA SER A 32 -29.38 -0.81 37.39
C SER A 32 -29.06 0.15 38.54
N ARG A 33 -29.30 -0.30 39.79
CA ARG A 33 -28.97 0.48 40.99
C ARG A 33 -27.47 0.51 41.29
N ALA A 34 -26.76 -0.59 41.04
CA ALA A 34 -25.34 -0.71 41.33
C ALA A 34 -24.43 -0.11 40.24
N SER A 35 -24.95 0.15 39.04
CA SER A 35 -24.19 0.67 37.89
C SER A 35 -24.58 2.08 37.48
N ASP A 36 -25.56 2.70 38.16
CA ASP A 36 -26.15 3.98 37.79
C ASP A 36 -26.64 4.03 36.32
N VAL A 37 -27.02 2.87 35.79
CA VAL A 37 -27.64 2.75 34.46
C VAL A 37 -29.15 2.80 34.65
N PRO A 38 -29.87 3.73 33.99
CA PRO A 38 -31.31 3.88 34.15
C PRO A 38 -32.07 2.58 33.88
N MET A 39 -33.12 2.31 34.67
CA MET A 39 -33.92 1.09 34.53
C MET A 39 -34.53 0.93 33.13
N GLY A 40 -34.85 2.05 32.45
CA GLY A 40 -35.35 2.03 31.08
C GLY A 40 -34.33 1.60 30.03
N ARG A 41 -33.03 1.52 30.37
CA ARG A 41 -31.93 1.17 29.46
C ARG A 41 -31.20 -0.12 29.85
N ILE A 42 -31.40 -0.62 31.06
CA ILE A 42 -30.58 -1.74 31.58
C ILE A 42 -30.74 -3.02 30.77
N TYR A 43 -31.94 -3.30 30.24
CA TYR A 43 -32.16 -4.48 29.42
C TYR A 43 -31.49 -4.37 28.05
N ASP A 44 -31.54 -3.20 27.41
CA ASP A 44 -30.82 -2.93 26.15
C ASP A 44 -29.31 -3.12 26.35
N VAL A 45 -28.78 -2.55 27.42
CA VAL A 45 -27.36 -2.65 27.79
C VAL A 45 -26.97 -4.10 28.05
N LEU A 46 -27.77 -4.84 28.83
CA LEU A 46 -27.53 -6.26 29.11
C LEU A 46 -27.58 -7.11 27.84
N ASN A 47 -28.53 -6.86 26.94
CA ASN A 47 -28.62 -7.55 25.66
C ASN A 47 -27.38 -7.27 24.79
N SER A 48 -26.93 -6.03 24.73
CA SER A 48 -25.73 -5.64 23.96
C SER A 48 -24.47 -6.32 24.50
N ILE A 49 -24.21 -6.24 25.81
CA ILE A 49 -23.04 -6.92 26.39
C ILE A 49 -23.17 -8.45 26.44
N GLU A 50 -24.38 -9.00 26.33
CA GLU A 50 -24.60 -10.43 26.11
C GLU A 50 -24.28 -10.83 24.65
N GLN A 51 -24.59 -9.97 23.66
CA GLN A 51 -24.18 -10.16 22.25
C GLN A 51 -22.66 -10.13 22.09
N TYR A 52 -21.98 -9.20 22.76
CA TYR A 52 -20.51 -9.19 22.86
C TYR A 52 -19.94 -10.33 23.73
N ASN A 53 -20.78 -11.25 24.21
CA ASN A 53 -20.38 -12.37 25.06
C ASN A 53 -19.63 -11.95 26.34
N LEU A 54 -19.88 -10.75 26.86
CA LEU A 54 -19.26 -10.24 28.10
C LEU A 54 -20.05 -10.63 29.35
N VAL A 55 -21.29 -11.07 29.17
CA VAL A 55 -22.19 -11.47 30.26
C VAL A 55 -22.83 -12.81 29.92
N ARG A 56 -23.03 -13.62 30.95
CA ARG A 56 -23.87 -14.83 30.89
C ARG A 56 -25.13 -14.59 31.68
N SER A 57 -26.24 -15.11 31.17
CA SER A 57 -27.50 -15.05 31.87
C SER A 57 -28.03 -16.41 32.30
N GLN A 58 -28.62 -16.46 33.49
CA GLN A 58 -29.19 -17.67 34.07
C GLN A 58 -30.71 -17.63 33.92
N THR A 59 -31.20 -18.13 32.79
CA THR A 59 -32.63 -18.10 32.42
C THR A 59 -33.52 -18.95 33.33
N ALA A 60 -32.97 -19.95 34.02
CA ALA A 60 -33.69 -20.77 34.98
C ALA A 60 -34.05 -20.02 36.29
N SER A 61 -33.40 -18.88 36.57
CA SER A 61 -33.69 -18.05 37.74
C SER A 61 -34.90 -17.16 37.48
N ARG A 62 -35.78 -17.02 38.48
CA ARG A 62 -36.87 -16.04 38.48
C ARG A 62 -36.75 -15.14 39.71
N PRO A 63 -36.36 -13.86 39.55
CA PRO A 63 -36.01 -13.15 38.30
C PRO A 63 -34.68 -13.60 37.65
N LYS A 64 -34.52 -13.36 36.34
CA LYS A 64 -33.32 -13.68 35.53
C LYS A 64 -32.10 -13.00 36.14
N LYS A 65 -31.01 -13.77 36.32
CA LYS A 65 -29.73 -13.29 36.85
C LYS A 65 -28.68 -13.21 35.75
N TYR A 66 -27.74 -12.30 35.93
CA TYR A 66 -26.64 -12.02 35.02
C TYR A 66 -25.32 -12.07 35.78
N VAL A 67 -24.28 -12.59 35.15
CA VAL A 67 -22.93 -12.64 35.69
C VAL A 67 -21.93 -12.23 34.61
N ALA A 68 -20.92 -11.44 34.99
CA ALA A 68 -19.85 -11.07 34.09
C ALA A 68 -19.00 -12.28 33.69
N VAL A 69 -18.54 -12.29 32.45
CA VAL A 69 -17.43 -13.11 32.00
C VAL A 69 -16.14 -12.52 32.56
N GLU A 70 -15.16 -13.38 32.84
CA GLU A 70 -13.83 -13.01 33.34
C GLU A 70 -13.18 -11.90 32.48
N PRO A 71 -12.52 -10.90 33.10
CA PRO A 71 -11.96 -9.74 32.40
C PRO A 71 -11.02 -10.09 31.24
N SER A 72 -10.14 -11.09 31.39
CA SER A 72 -9.23 -11.48 30.32
C SER A 72 -10.00 -11.93 29.08
N THR A 73 -10.90 -12.89 29.23
CA THR A 73 -11.74 -13.40 28.13
C THR A 73 -12.64 -12.31 27.53
N ALA A 74 -13.18 -11.41 28.35
CA ALA A 74 -14.00 -10.31 27.88
C ALA A 74 -13.19 -9.31 27.04
N LEU A 75 -11.97 -8.98 27.47
CA LEU A 75 -11.07 -8.08 26.73
C LEU A 75 -10.58 -8.73 25.44
N ASP A 76 -10.25 -10.02 25.44
CA ASP A 76 -9.84 -10.75 24.25
C ASP A 76 -10.96 -10.72 23.20
N ARG A 77 -12.20 -10.99 23.60
CA ARG A 77 -13.38 -10.93 22.72
C ARG A 77 -13.62 -9.54 22.13
N LEU A 78 -13.52 -8.50 22.95
CA LEU A 78 -13.67 -7.13 22.47
C LEU A 78 -12.56 -6.75 21.48
N LEU A 79 -11.34 -7.21 21.71
CA LEU A 79 -10.23 -6.99 20.79
C LEU A 79 -10.46 -7.75 19.46
N GLU A 80 -10.87 -9.01 19.52
CA GLU A 80 -11.20 -9.82 18.32
C GLU A 80 -12.33 -9.19 17.51
N ASP A 81 -13.43 -8.79 18.17
CA ASP A 81 -14.55 -8.11 17.52
C ASP A 81 -14.10 -6.80 16.86
N LYS A 82 -13.21 -6.04 17.53
CA LYS A 82 -12.71 -4.78 16.99
C LYS A 82 -11.76 -4.98 15.80
N LYS A 83 -10.93 -6.02 15.82
CA LYS A 83 -10.08 -6.39 14.68
C LYS A 83 -10.92 -6.75 13.47
N ARG A 84 -11.93 -7.61 13.65
CA ARG A 84 -12.87 -7.97 12.58
C ARG A 84 -13.58 -6.75 11.98
N GLU A 85 -14.06 -5.83 12.81
CA GLU A 85 -14.68 -4.57 12.33
C GLU A 85 -13.72 -3.72 11.48
N LEU A 86 -12.44 -3.71 11.83
CA LEU A 86 -11.42 -2.98 11.07
C LEU A 86 -11.06 -3.67 9.75
N GLU A 87 -10.96 -5.00 9.76
CA GLU A 87 -10.75 -5.82 8.56
C GLU A 87 -11.92 -5.63 7.57
N GLU A 88 -13.18 -5.78 8.02
CA GLU A 88 -14.36 -5.57 7.18
C GLU A 88 -14.42 -4.15 6.56
N LYS A 89 -13.91 -3.14 7.27
CA LYS A 89 -13.82 -1.76 6.76
C LYS A 89 -12.68 -1.60 5.75
N ALA A 90 -11.55 -2.27 5.95
CA ALA A 90 -10.45 -2.25 5.00
C ALA A 90 -10.91 -2.87 3.67
N ASP A 91 -11.50 -4.07 3.72
CA ASP A 91 -12.05 -4.76 2.55
C ASP A 91 -13.10 -3.88 1.82
N GLN A 92 -13.95 -3.17 2.57
CA GLN A 92 -14.91 -2.23 1.99
C GLN A 92 -14.22 -1.07 1.25
N TYR A 93 -13.16 -0.50 1.81
CA TYR A 93 -12.43 0.60 1.16
C TYR A 93 -11.65 0.13 -0.06
N GLU A 94 -11.05 -1.06 -0.03
CA GLU A 94 -10.40 -1.67 -1.19
C GLU A 94 -11.38 -1.82 -2.36
N SER A 95 -12.56 -2.39 -2.11
CA SER A 95 -13.61 -2.50 -3.14
C SER A 95 -14.07 -1.16 -3.69
N ILE A 96 -14.12 -0.11 -2.87
CA ILE A 96 -14.47 1.24 -3.34
C ILE A 96 -13.37 1.81 -4.23
N VAL A 97 -12.11 1.54 -3.93
CA VAL A 97 -10.97 1.97 -4.76
C VAL A 97 -11.03 1.28 -6.12
N ASP A 98 -11.26 -0.03 -6.16
CA ASP A 98 -11.39 -0.79 -7.41
C ASP A 98 -12.52 -0.26 -8.29
N ASP A 99 -13.72 -0.06 -7.71
CA ASP A 99 -14.87 0.49 -8.43
C ASP A 99 -14.61 1.89 -8.99
N LEU A 100 -13.89 2.73 -8.23
CA LEU A 100 -13.56 4.09 -8.65
C LEU A 100 -12.44 4.14 -9.69
N ALA A 101 -11.47 3.23 -9.63
CA ALA A 101 -10.41 3.13 -10.65
C ALA A 101 -11.05 2.89 -12.03
N ASP A 102 -11.94 1.89 -12.13
CA ASP A 102 -12.67 1.58 -13.36
C ASP A 102 -13.51 2.77 -13.88
N GLU A 103 -14.19 3.50 -12.98
CA GLU A 103 -15.01 4.66 -13.36
C GLU A 103 -14.15 5.84 -13.85
N LEU A 104 -13.01 6.09 -13.21
CA LEU A 104 -12.15 7.22 -13.52
C LEU A 104 -11.27 6.96 -14.75
N ASP A 105 -10.84 5.72 -14.99
CA ASP A 105 -10.09 5.33 -16.20
C ASP A 105 -10.95 5.38 -17.47
N ALA A 106 -12.27 5.28 -17.34
CA ALA A 106 -13.20 5.45 -18.46
C ALA A 106 -13.27 6.90 -18.99
N ALA A 107 -12.63 7.87 -18.32
CA ALA A 107 -12.50 9.23 -18.82
C ALA A 107 -11.47 9.26 -19.97
N GLU A 108 -11.89 9.71 -21.16
CA GLU A 108 -10.98 9.88 -22.29
C GLU A 108 -9.79 10.77 -21.88
N PRO A 109 -8.53 10.32 -22.13
CA PRO A 109 -7.36 11.12 -21.79
C PRO A 109 -7.42 12.44 -22.55
N VAL A 110 -7.26 13.55 -21.82
CA VAL A 110 -7.22 14.88 -22.42
C VAL A 110 -5.99 14.93 -23.34
N GLU A 111 -6.20 15.03 -24.65
CA GLU A 111 -5.16 15.17 -25.70
C GLU A 111 -4.42 16.53 -25.64
N GLU A 112 -4.22 17.11 -24.45
CA GLU A 112 -3.32 18.25 -24.28
C GLU A 112 -1.94 17.72 -23.89
N GLN A 113 -0.90 18.22 -24.56
CA GLN A 113 0.50 18.03 -24.17
C GLN A 113 0.70 18.60 -22.76
N PHE A 114 0.47 17.76 -21.76
CA PHE A 114 0.59 18.10 -20.35
C PHE A 114 1.92 17.54 -19.84
N TRP A 115 2.66 18.38 -19.11
CA TRP A 115 3.88 17.95 -18.43
C TRP A 115 3.70 18.12 -16.93
N THR A 116 4.07 17.09 -16.20
CA THR A 116 4.15 17.10 -14.74
C THR A 116 5.62 17.21 -14.35
N ALA A 117 5.94 18.04 -13.36
CA ALA A 117 7.28 18.08 -12.80
C ALA A 117 7.22 17.83 -11.29
N ALA A 118 7.90 16.77 -10.86
CA ALA A 118 8.18 16.51 -9.46
C ALA A 118 9.59 17.00 -9.12
N VAL A 119 9.75 17.67 -7.98
CA VAL A 119 11.05 18.19 -7.51
C VAL A 119 11.28 17.68 -6.11
N GLY A 120 12.43 17.05 -5.89
CA GLY A 120 12.74 16.37 -4.64
C GLY A 120 12.75 14.84 -4.80
N PRO A 121 13.52 14.13 -3.94
CA PRO A 121 13.74 12.70 -4.08
C PRO A 121 12.49 11.85 -3.80
N GLU A 122 11.65 12.26 -2.85
CA GLU A 122 10.40 11.55 -2.53
C GLU A 122 9.36 11.76 -3.64
N GLU A 123 9.12 13.01 -4.03
CA GLU A 123 8.14 13.33 -5.08
C GLU A 123 8.53 12.73 -6.44
N THR A 124 9.83 12.72 -6.76
CA THR A 124 10.34 12.09 -7.99
C THR A 124 10.15 10.58 -7.97
N LYS A 125 10.34 9.94 -6.82
CA LYS A 125 10.12 8.51 -6.64
C LYS A 125 8.63 8.18 -6.74
N ASP A 126 7.78 8.92 -6.04
CA ASP A 126 6.33 8.72 -6.05
C ASP A 126 5.77 8.84 -7.46
N LEU A 127 6.21 9.88 -8.20
CA LEU A 127 5.84 10.03 -9.60
C LEU A 127 6.30 8.82 -10.41
N LEU A 128 7.56 8.38 -10.32
CA LEU A 128 8.03 7.21 -11.06
C LEU A 128 7.20 5.95 -10.74
N LEU A 129 6.93 5.66 -9.47
CA LEU A 129 6.15 4.50 -9.06
C LEU A 129 4.71 4.57 -9.60
N GLU A 130 4.08 5.74 -9.56
CA GLU A 130 2.76 5.99 -10.13
C GLU A 130 2.74 5.71 -11.64
N ARG A 131 3.77 6.16 -12.36
CA ARG A 131 3.88 5.95 -13.81
C ARG A 131 4.12 4.48 -14.18
N LEU A 132 4.95 3.76 -13.43
CA LEU A 132 5.16 2.32 -13.62
C LEU A 132 3.90 1.50 -13.29
N ALA A 133 3.15 1.90 -12.26
CA ALA A 133 1.90 1.27 -11.90
C ALA A 133 0.81 1.46 -12.97
N ALA A 134 0.82 2.58 -13.68
CA ALA A 134 -0.12 2.91 -14.75
C ALA A 134 0.20 2.28 -16.11
N ALA A 135 1.34 1.60 -16.27
CA ALA A 135 1.73 0.99 -17.54
C ALA A 135 0.83 -0.21 -17.90
N ASP A 136 0.39 -0.26 -19.16
CA ASP A 136 -0.55 -1.27 -19.70
C ASP A 136 0.04 -2.21 -20.74
N ARG A 137 1.11 -1.80 -21.45
CA ARG A 137 1.66 -2.50 -22.62
C ARG A 137 3.14 -2.75 -22.51
N ASP A 138 3.93 -1.68 -22.37
CA ASP A 138 5.38 -1.76 -22.42
C ASP A 138 6.07 -0.67 -21.60
N ILE A 139 7.21 -1.03 -21.00
CA ILE A 139 8.09 -0.10 -20.28
C ILE A 139 9.50 -0.23 -20.85
N VAL A 140 10.04 0.89 -21.33
CA VAL A 140 11.49 1.01 -21.57
C VAL A 140 12.08 1.80 -20.43
N MET A 141 13.03 1.24 -19.70
CA MET A 141 13.69 1.89 -18.57
C MET A 141 15.19 2.01 -18.84
N VAL A 142 15.74 3.21 -18.70
CA VAL A 142 17.17 3.50 -18.82
C VAL A 142 17.69 4.07 -17.51
N SER A 143 18.69 3.41 -16.92
CA SER A 143 19.28 3.79 -15.64
C SER A 143 20.80 4.00 -15.76
N SER A 144 21.23 5.26 -15.82
CA SER A 144 22.63 5.60 -16.10
C SER A 144 23.53 5.66 -14.86
N HIS A 145 23.03 6.15 -13.72
CA HIS A 145 23.82 6.29 -12.51
C HIS A 145 23.01 5.96 -11.24
N PRO A 146 23.66 5.39 -10.21
CA PRO A 146 23.04 5.25 -8.89
C PRO A 146 22.77 6.63 -8.30
N SER A 147 21.51 6.92 -7.96
CA SER A 147 21.12 8.18 -7.33
C SER A 147 21.39 8.12 -5.81
N PRO A 148 22.34 8.90 -5.26
CA PRO A 148 22.69 8.87 -3.83
C PRO A 148 21.56 9.33 -2.90
N GLN A 149 20.51 9.96 -3.44
CA GLN A 149 19.41 10.53 -2.66
C GLN A 149 18.33 9.50 -2.29
N TRP A 150 18.25 8.41 -3.04
CA TRP A 150 17.39 7.32 -2.65
C TRP A 150 18.08 6.54 -1.54
N ASP A 151 17.33 6.15 -0.51
CA ASP A 151 17.76 5.00 0.28
C ASP A 151 17.79 3.83 -0.69
N MET A 152 18.97 3.58 -1.26
CA MET A 152 19.19 2.74 -2.45
C MET A 152 18.67 1.32 -2.23
N GLN A 153 18.48 0.91 -0.98
CA GLN A 153 17.87 -0.37 -0.65
C GLN A 153 16.34 -0.30 -0.76
N ALA A 154 15.69 0.61 -0.05
CA ALA A 154 14.22 0.70 -0.03
C ALA A 154 13.63 1.15 -1.38
N ALA A 155 14.20 2.18 -2.02
CA ALA A 155 13.69 2.66 -3.30
C ALA A 155 13.92 1.63 -4.42
N SER A 156 15.06 0.92 -4.40
CA SER A 156 15.30 -0.17 -5.34
C SER A 156 14.31 -1.31 -5.12
N GLU A 157 14.00 -1.68 -3.88
CA GLU A 157 13.01 -2.72 -3.59
C GLU A 157 11.62 -2.35 -4.11
N GLU A 158 11.17 -1.11 -3.91
CA GLU A 158 9.87 -0.64 -4.37
C GLU A 158 9.77 -0.55 -5.90
N ILE A 159 10.79 -0.02 -6.58
CA ILE A 159 10.83 0.01 -8.05
C ILE A 159 10.79 -1.41 -8.60
N ASN A 160 11.59 -2.34 -8.05
CA ASN A 160 11.59 -3.72 -8.53
C ASN A 160 10.27 -4.44 -8.26
N ALA A 161 9.60 -4.14 -7.13
CA ALA A 161 8.25 -4.65 -6.90
C ALA A 161 7.26 -4.15 -7.97
N GLN A 162 7.31 -2.86 -8.33
CA GLN A 162 6.48 -2.33 -9.41
C GLN A 162 6.79 -2.95 -10.78
N LEU A 163 8.04 -3.24 -11.09
CA LEU A 163 8.40 -3.97 -12.32
C LEU A 163 7.84 -5.40 -12.30
N GLU A 164 7.91 -6.10 -11.17
CA GLU A 164 7.30 -7.43 -11.00
C GLU A 164 5.77 -7.39 -11.18
N ASP A 165 5.11 -6.42 -10.55
CA ASP A 165 3.66 -6.23 -10.66
C ASP A 165 3.26 -5.92 -12.12
N ALA A 166 4.02 -5.06 -12.82
CA ALA A 166 3.78 -4.76 -14.23
C ALA A 166 3.92 -6.02 -15.13
N LEU A 167 4.97 -6.82 -14.92
CA LEU A 167 5.15 -8.08 -15.63
C LEU A 167 4.02 -9.08 -15.31
N ASP A 168 3.50 -9.10 -14.08
CA ASP A 168 2.35 -9.92 -13.70
C ASP A 168 1.03 -9.46 -14.37
N ARG A 169 0.92 -8.16 -14.68
CA ARG A 169 -0.15 -7.61 -15.54
C ARG A 169 0.06 -7.90 -17.04
N GLY A 170 1.23 -8.43 -17.43
CA GLY A 170 1.57 -8.77 -18.82
C GLY A 170 2.22 -7.63 -19.61
N VAL A 171 2.74 -6.61 -18.92
CA VAL A 171 3.53 -5.51 -19.50
C VAL A 171 4.93 -6.03 -19.82
N SER A 172 5.42 -5.79 -21.05
CA SER A 172 6.81 -6.14 -21.40
C SER A 172 7.79 -5.05 -20.96
N ILE A 173 8.97 -5.43 -20.48
CA ILE A 173 9.95 -4.48 -19.93
C ILE A 173 11.33 -4.68 -20.57
N ASP A 174 11.86 -3.60 -21.14
CA ASP A 174 13.23 -3.49 -21.63
C ASP A 174 14.04 -2.55 -20.72
N LEU A 175 15.00 -3.11 -19.98
CA LEU A 175 15.81 -2.37 -19.01
C LEU A 175 17.28 -2.24 -19.46
N LEU A 176 17.73 -1.01 -19.69
CA LEU A 176 19.12 -0.69 -20.03
C LEU A 176 19.82 -0.01 -18.86
N MET A 177 20.97 -0.55 -18.45
CA MET A 177 21.72 -0.05 -17.29
C MET A 177 23.20 0.16 -17.63
N THR A 178 23.89 1.05 -16.91
CA THR A 178 25.36 1.05 -16.91
C THR A 178 25.90 -0.06 -16.02
N ARG A 179 27.15 -0.47 -16.25
CA ARG A 179 27.84 -1.42 -15.36
C ARG A 179 28.06 -0.84 -13.97
N GLU A 180 28.20 0.48 -13.86
CA GLU A 180 28.25 1.18 -12.58
C GLU A 180 26.95 0.97 -11.79
N MET A 181 25.80 1.13 -12.44
CA MET A 181 24.50 0.91 -11.80
C MET A 181 24.34 -0.54 -11.34
N VAL A 182 24.70 -1.52 -12.18
CA VAL A 182 24.68 -2.94 -11.79
C VAL A 182 25.57 -3.20 -10.57
N GLY A 183 26.79 -2.64 -10.56
CA GLY A 183 27.73 -2.79 -9.44
C GLY A 183 27.26 -2.15 -8.13
N SER A 184 26.27 -1.26 -8.18
CA SER A 184 25.66 -0.61 -7.01
C SER A 184 24.48 -1.39 -6.42
N MET A 185 23.99 -2.42 -7.10
CA MET A 185 22.84 -3.20 -6.66
C MET A 185 23.16 -4.03 -5.41
N SER A 186 22.16 -4.22 -4.55
CA SER A 186 22.29 -5.14 -3.42
C SER A 186 22.33 -6.60 -3.89
N GLU A 187 22.88 -7.49 -3.06
CA GLU A 187 22.92 -8.94 -3.35
C GLU A 187 21.51 -9.52 -3.52
N GLU A 188 20.53 -9.00 -2.77
CA GLU A 188 19.13 -9.41 -2.86
C GLU A 188 18.50 -9.03 -4.20
N VAL A 189 18.70 -7.79 -4.65
CA VAL A 189 18.18 -7.35 -5.95
C VAL A 189 18.89 -8.10 -7.07
N GLY A 190 20.21 -8.26 -7.02
CA GLY A 190 20.95 -9.04 -8.02
C GLY A 190 20.48 -10.50 -8.12
N ARG A 191 20.18 -11.13 -6.98
CA ARG A 191 19.58 -12.48 -6.94
C ARG A 191 18.19 -12.50 -7.60
N ARG A 192 17.35 -11.50 -7.33
CA ARG A 192 16.01 -11.37 -7.90
C ARG A 192 16.02 -11.28 -9.43
N TYR A 193 16.94 -10.49 -9.98
CA TYR A 193 17.13 -10.41 -11.43
C TYR A 193 17.53 -11.76 -12.02
N ARG A 194 18.50 -12.44 -11.41
CA ARG A 194 19.05 -13.72 -11.90
C ARG A 194 18.07 -14.89 -11.80
N GLU A 195 17.35 -14.98 -10.68
CA GLU A 195 16.51 -16.13 -10.34
C GLU A 195 15.04 -15.97 -10.78
N THR A 196 14.56 -14.73 -10.91
CA THR A 196 13.15 -14.44 -11.19
C THR A 196 12.97 -13.66 -12.49
N LEU A 197 13.46 -12.41 -12.57
CA LEU A 197 13.09 -11.50 -13.66
C LEU A 197 13.64 -11.97 -15.01
N GLN A 198 14.93 -12.33 -15.10
CA GLN A 198 15.54 -12.83 -16.34
C GLN A 198 15.01 -14.20 -16.82
N GLN A 199 14.14 -14.86 -16.03
CA GLN A 199 13.50 -16.10 -16.44
C GLN A 199 12.18 -15.87 -17.18
N ARG A 200 11.68 -14.62 -17.22
CA ARG A 200 10.44 -14.29 -17.92
C ARG A 200 10.75 -13.88 -19.36
N ASP A 201 9.89 -14.27 -20.30
CA ASP A 201 10.04 -13.97 -21.72
C ASP A 201 9.72 -12.50 -22.06
N ASP A 202 9.03 -11.80 -21.16
CA ASP A 202 8.57 -10.42 -21.26
C ASP A 202 9.50 -9.42 -20.52
N PHE A 203 10.68 -9.87 -20.08
CA PHE A 203 11.68 -9.04 -19.41
C PHE A 203 13.06 -9.22 -20.06
N ASP A 204 13.60 -8.17 -20.69
CA ASP A 204 14.98 -8.14 -21.17
C ASP A 204 15.76 -7.05 -20.41
N VAL A 205 17.00 -7.38 -20.04
CA VAL A 205 17.88 -6.48 -19.31
C VAL A 205 19.28 -6.52 -19.90
N ARG A 206 19.78 -5.34 -20.24
CA ARG A 206 21.07 -5.18 -20.91
C ARG A 206 21.92 -4.11 -20.27
N THR A 207 23.21 -4.17 -20.55
CA THR A 207 24.21 -3.24 -20.07
C THR A 207 24.87 -2.50 -21.22
N ASN A 208 24.95 -1.18 -21.09
CA ASN A 208 25.68 -0.31 -22.00
C ASN A 208 26.17 0.90 -21.21
N ASP A 209 27.47 1.23 -21.31
CA ASP A 209 28.07 2.37 -20.62
C ASP A 209 27.97 3.68 -21.45
N ASP A 210 27.49 3.62 -22.69
CA ASP A 210 27.24 4.79 -23.57
C ASP A 210 25.85 5.42 -23.34
N ILE A 211 25.48 5.56 -22.07
CA ILE A 211 24.28 6.28 -21.62
C ILE A 211 24.66 7.28 -20.52
N THR A 212 24.10 8.48 -20.58
CA THR A 212 24.41 9.55 -19.62
C THR A 212 23.20 9.96 -18.78
N GLY A 213 21.99 9.82 -19.31
CA GLY A 213 20.74 10.16 -18.61
C GLY A 213 19.92 8.94 -18.25
N SER A 214 19.06 9.10 -17.25
CA SER A 214 18.03 8.13 -16.88
C SER A 214 16.67 8.62 -17.35
N PHE A 215 15.93 7.76 -18.04
CA PHE A 215 14.57 8.05 -18.48
C PHE A 215 13.75 6.75 -18.57
N ASN A 216 12.44 6.91 -18.65
CA ASN A 216 11.50 5.82 -18.85
C ASN A 216 10.55 6.19 -19.98
N ILE A 217 10.18 5.22 -20.81
CA ILE A 217 9.09 5.35 -21.78
C ILE A 217 7.99 4.39 -21.34
N ILE A 218 6.77 4.90 -21.17
CA ILE A 218 5.61 4.14 -20.74
C ILE A 218 4.62 4.08 -21.91
N ASP A 219 4.28 2.85 -22.31
CA ASP A 219 3.34 2.51 -23.38
C ASP A 219 3.60 3.26 -24.69
N GLY A 220 4.86 3.62 -24.98
CA GLY A 220 5.23 4.41 -26.16
C GLY A 220 4.51 5.77 -26.30
N VAL A 221 3.88 6.29 -25.24
CA VAL A 221 3.12 7.57 -25.28
C VAL A 221 3.60 8.59 -24.25
N GLU A 222 4.34 8.15 -23.25
CA GLU A 222 4.73 8.97 -22.10
C GLU A 222 6.22 8.78 -21.80
N VAL A 223 6.91 9.87 -21.44
CA VAL A 223 8.34 9.85 -21.13
C VAL A 223 8.62 10.53 -19.80
N CYS A 224 9.18 9.77 -18.85
CA CYS A 224 9.64 10.29 -17.57
C CYS A 224 11.15 10.48 -17.61
N ILE A 225 11.64 11.72 -17.58
CA ILE A 225 13.07 12.06 -17.65
C ILE A 225 13.56 12.53 -16.29
N GLN A 226 14.63 11.92 -15.78
CA GLN A 226 15.31 12.41 -14.59
C GLN A 226 16.20 13.61 -14.94
N VAL A 227 15.99 14.71 -14.23
CA VAL A 227 16.79 15.93 -14.33
C VAL A 227 17.91 15.85 -13.30
N PRO A 228 19.19 15.85 -13.71
CA PRO A 228 20.31 15.81 -12.78
C PRO A 228 20.46 17.13 -12.01
N ASN A 229 20.99 17.05 -10.79
CA ASN A 229 21.25 18.19 -9.94
C ASN A 229 22.42 19.02 -10.48
N PRO A 230 22.21 20.31 -10.80
CA PRO A 230 23.26 21.16 -11.37
C PRO A 230 24.40 21.48 -10.40
N LEU A 231 24.20 21.23 -9.09
CA LEU A 231 25.18 21.52 -8.04
C LEU A 231 25.82 20.27 -7.43
N SER A 232 25.27 19.07 -7.68
CA SER A 232 25.77 17.80 -7.16
C SER A 232 25.71 16.73 -8.25
N SER A 233 26.88 16.37 -8.78
CA SER A 233 26.99 15.34 -9.82
C SER A 233 26.55 13.99 -9.26
N GLY A 234 25.53 13.39 -9.88
CA GLY A 234 25.00 12.07 -9.53
C GLY A 234 23.65 12.09 -8.82
N GLU A 235 23.15 13.25 -8.40
CA GLU A 235 21.85 13.36 -7.74
C GLU A 235 20.72 13.69 -8.72
N ALA A 236 19.58 13.01 -8.64
CA ALA A 236 18.35 13.49 -9.29
C ALA A 236 17.87 14.76 -8.58
N PHE A 237 17.49 15.79 -9.32
CA PHE A 237 16.93 17.03 -8.76
C PHE A 237 15.41 17.07 -8.94
N ALA A 238 14.95 16.59 -10.09
CA ALA A 238 13.56 16.57 -10.47
C ALA A 238 13.31 15.42 -11.44
N MET A 239 12.05 15.09 -11.64
CA MET A 239 11.60 14.28 -12.77
C MET A 239 10.55 15.06 -13.53
N ILE A 240 10.69 15.05 -14.85
CA ILE A 240 9.70 15.61 -15.78
C ILE A 240 9.01 14.42 -16.41
N ASP A 241 7.70 14.37 -16.27
CA ASP A 241 6.84 13.42 -16.96
C ASP A 241 6.11 14.16 -18.09
N LEU A 242 6.21 13.63 -19.30
CA LEU A 242 5.64 14.23 -20.51
C LEU A 242 4.80 13.20 -21.25
N LYS A 243 3.49 13.46 -21.37
CA LYS A 243 2.58 12.67 -22.18
C LYS A 243 2.50 13.23 -23.60
N ASP A 244 3.36 12.72 -24.46
CA ASP A 244 3.48 13.11 -25.87
C ASP A 244 3.97 11.92 -26.70
N PRO A 245 3.10 11.28 -27.51
CA PRO A 245 3.46 10.12 -28.32
C PRO A 245 4.52 10.41 -29.39
N GLU A 246 4.56 11.63 -29.95
CA GLU A 246 5.59 11.98 -30.94
C GLU A 246 6.96 12.10 -30.25
N PHE A 247 6.99 12.72 -29.06
CA PHE A 247 8.20 12.79 -28.27
C PHE A 247 8.67 11.41 -27.79
N ALA A 248 7.76 10.57 -27.29
CA ALA A 248 8.06 9.20 -26.87
C ALA A 248 8.64 8.36 -28.01
N ALA A 249 8.06 8.45 -29.21
CA ALA A 249 8.58 7.79 -30.40
C ALA A 249 10.01 8.27 -30.74
N ASN A 250 10.28 9.58 -30.70
CA ASN A 250 11.61 10.12 -30.95
C ASN A 250 12.65 9.64 -29.92
N VAL A 251 12.29 9.60 -28.63
CA VAL A 251 13.18 9.08 -27.58
C VAL A 251 13.42 7.58 -27.76
N HIS A 252 12.40 6.81 -28.14
CA HIS A 252 12.53 5.39 -28.44
C HIS A 252 13.47 5.15 -29.65
N GLU A 253 13.38 5.95 -30.71
CA GLU A 253 14.31 5.87 -31.86
C GLU A 253 15.78 6.08 -31.46
N GLU A 254 16.04 6.96 -30.48
CA GLU A 254 17.39 7.18 -29.92
C GLU A 254 17.85 6.05 -28.97
N PHE A 255 16.90 5.34 -28.37
CA PHE A 255 17.16 4.18 -27.50
C PHE A 255 17.59 2.94 -28.30
N VAL A 256 16.89 2.62 -29.39
CA VAL A 256 17.07 1.37 -30.16
C VAL A 256 18.53 1.06 -30.53
N PRO A 257 19.33 2.01 -31.08
CA PRO A 257 20.73 1.71 -31.41
C PRO A 257 21.57 1.30 -30.20
N ARG A 258 21.33 1.94 -29.04
CA ARG A 258 22.05 1.66 -27.79
C ARG A 258 21.64 0.32 -27.21
N TRP A 259 20.38 -0.06 -27.38
CA TRP A 259 19.83 -1.35 -27.00
C TRP A 259 20.40 -2.50 -27.84
N ASP A 260 20.47 -2.31 -29.14
CA ASP A 260 21.00 -3.29 -30.09
C ASP A 260 22.52 -3.52 -29.91
N GLU A 261 23.24 -2.48 -29.50
CA GLU A 261 24.68 -2.56 -29.17
C GLU A 261 24.96 -3.04 -27.74
N ALA A 262 23.94 -3.12 -26.88
CA ALA A 262 24.10 -3.49 -25.48
C ALA A 262 24.35 -5.00 -25.29
N GLU A 263 25.02 -5.33 -24.19
CA GLU A 263 25.29 -6.72 -23.79
C GLU A 263 24.22 -7.17 -22.79
N SER A 264 23.64 -8.37 -22.96
CA SER A 264 22.74 -8.95 -21.95
C SER A 264 23.39 -8.96 -20.56
N LEU A 265 22.62 -8.64 -19.53
CA LEU A 265 23.14 -8.56 -18.16
C LEU A 265 23.57 -9.96 -17.67
N GLU A 266 24.88 -10.16 -17.53
CA GLU A 266 25.47 -11.33 -16.87
C GLU A 266 25.96 -10.96 -15.46
N PHE A 267 25.72 -11.87 -14.50
CA PHE A 267 26.11 -11.72 -13.09
C PHE A 267 27.39 -12.48 -12.74
#